data_AF-A0A1E5GMF4-F1
#
_entry.id   AF-A0A1E5GMF4-F1
#
_cell.length_a   1.000
_cell.length_b   1.000
_cell.length_c   1.000
_cell.angle_alpha   90.00
_cell.angle_beta   90.00
_cell.angle_gamma   90.00
#
_symmetry.space_group_name_H-M   'P 1'
#
loop_
_entity.id
_entity.type
_entity.pdbx_description
1 polymer ?
#
loop_
_entity_poly.entity_id
_entity_poly.type
_entity_poly.pdbx_seq_one_letter_code
_entity_poly.pdbx_strand_id
1 'polypeptide(L)'
;MLEALGMIEVTGYLGAISAADAALKAANVTLLKSEKVKGGITTVELVGDVAAITAAVDAGKLVAEKLGCLRASHVIARMDAATQTLLLDNEVVKEVTQSKSVTTEEQLVSQVKELKVEIFEEEIISDSMPKEVKQDAKKGNKTTNKKNAKKDKK
;
A
#
# COMPACT_ATOMS: atom_id res chain seq x y z
N MET A 1 -24.43 -11.43 -4.40
CA MET A 1 -24.73 -12.38 -3.31
C MET A 1 -24.20 -11.76 -2.03
N LEU A 2 -24.71 -12.11 -0.85
CA LEU A 2 -24.33 -11.50 0.43
C LEU A 2 -22.83 -11.68 0.71
N GLU A 3 -22.04 -10.62 0.48
CA GLU A 3 -20.63 -10.57 0.81
C GLU A 3 -20.45 -10.17 2.29
N ALA A 4 -19.43 -10.72 2.92
CA ALA A 4 -19.00 -10.25 4.24
C ALA A 4 -18.37 -8.86 4.09
N LEU A 5 -18.52 -8.02 5.11
CA LEU A 5 -17.89 -6.70 5.17
C LEU A 5 -16.75 -6.72 6.17
N GLY A 6 -15.58 -6.26 5.74
CA GLY A 6 -14.44 -5.94 6.59
C GLY A 6 -14.26 -4.44 6.70
N MET A 7 -13.99 -3.94 7.91
CA MET A 7 -13.76 -2.52 8.17
C MET A 7 -12.48 -2.33 8.97
N ILE A 8 -11.64 -1.39 8.55
CA ILE A 8 -10.44 -0.96 9.27
C ILE A 8 -10.46 0.56 9.36
N GLU A 9 -10.70 1.09 10.55
CA GLU A 9 -10.72 2.53 10.81
C GLU A 9 -9.37 2.97 11.38
N VAL A 10 -8.82 4.03 10.82
CA VAL A 10 -7.52 4.60 11.17
C VAL A 10 -7.58 6.11 11.29
N THR A 11 -6.54 6.68 11.92
CA THR A 11 -6.28 8.12 11.89
C THR A 11 -5.22 8.43 10.84
N GLY A 12 -5.58 9.20 9.83
CA GLY A 12 -4.72 9.62 8.73
C GLY A 12 -4.87 8.75 7.48
N TYR A 13 -4.76 9.38 6.31
CA TYR A 13 -4.94 8.70 5.02
C TYR A 13 -3.79 7.73 4.69
N LEU A 14 -2.57 8.01 5.15
CA LEU A 14 -1.42 7.11 4.97
C LEU A 14 -1.69 5.74 5.58
N GLY A 15 -2.18 5.71 6.83
CA GLY A 15 -2.54 4.47 7.51
C GLY A 15 -3.62 3.69 6.76
N ALA A 16 -4.56 4.38 6.13
CA ALA A 16 -5.66 3.75 5.39
C ALA A 16 -5.13 3.07 4.13
N ILE A 17 -4.27 3.76 3.37
CA ILE A 17 -3.63 3.18 2.19
C ILE A 17 -2.76 1.97 2.57
N SER A 18 -1.96 2.08 3.62
CA SER A 18 -1.10 0.97 4.07
C SER A 18 -1.91 -0.24 4.57
N ALA A 19 -3.00 -0.01 5.31
CA ALA A 19 -3.89 -1.07 5.75
C ALA A 19 -4.62 -1.74 4.57
N ALA A 20 -5.11 -0.95 3.61
CA ALA A 20 -5.78 -1.46 2.41
C ALA A 20 -4.84 -2.32 1.55
N ASP A 21 -3.61 -1.86 1.30
CA ASP A 21 -2.61 -2.62 0.54
C ASP A 21 -2.29 -3.97 1.20
N ALA A 22 -2.10 -3.97 2.53
CA ALA A 22 -1.84 -5.19 3.27
C ALA A 22 -3.04 -6.16 3.26
N ALA A 23 -4.25 -5.65 3.40
CA ALA A 23 -5.48 -6.43 3.39
C ALA A 23 -5.73 -7.10 2.01
N LEU A 24 -5.58 -6.33 0.92
CA LEU A 24 -5.76 -6.82 -0.45
C LEU A 24 -4.71 -7.86 -0.86
N LYS A 25 -3.49 -7.78 -0.31
CA LYS A 25 -2.43 -8.78 -0.53
C LYS A 25 -2.64 -10.06 0.27
N ALA A 26 -3.35 -9.99 1.39
CA ALA A 26 -3.47 -11.11 2.33
C ALA A 26 -4.54 -12.13 1.92
N ALA A 27 -5.58 -11.71 1.21
CA ALA A 27 -6.67 -12.59 0.81
C ALA A 27 -7.37 -12.09 -0.46
N ASN A 28 -8.15 -12.97 -1.09
CA ASN A 28 -8.98 -12.62 -2.23
C ASN A 28 -10.21 -11.82 -1.76
N VAL A 29 -10.04 -10.50 -1.61
CA VAL A 29 -11.09 -9.55 -1.22
C VAL A 29 -11.08 -8.35 -2.16
N THR A 30 -12.19 -7.63 -2.24
CA THR A 30 -12.32 -6.42 -3.04
C THR A 30 -12.39 -5.21 -2.14
N LEU A 31 -11.67 -4.14 -2.50
CA LEU A 31 -11.81 -2.84 -1.85
C LEU A 31 -13.12 -2.20 -2.32
N LEU A 32 -14.06 -2.01 -1.40
CA LEU A 32 -15.33 -1.36 -1.69
C LEU A 32 -15.12 0.15 -1.80
N LYS A 33 -14.61 0.78 -0.74
CA LYS A 33 -14.26 2.19 -0.70
C LYS A 33 -13.34 2.51 0.48
N SER A 34 -12.81 3.73 0.48
CA SER A 34 -12.16 4.33 1.63
C SER A 34 -12.92 5.60 2.02
N GLU A 35 -13.70 5.50 3.10
CA GLU A 35 -14.56 6.58 3.58
C GLU A 35 -13.76 7.51 4.48
N LYS A 36 -13.79 8.81 4.18
CA LYS A 36 -13.08 9.84 4.93
C LYS A 36 -14.08 10.70 5.68
N VAL A 37 -13.97 10.70 7.01
CA VAL A 37 -14.79 11.57 7.86
C VAL A 37 -13.93 12.69 8.45
N LYS A 38 -14.55 13.59 9.22
CA LYS A 38 -13.84 14.71 9.86
C LYS A 38 -12.84 14.22 10.92
N GLY A 39 -11.89 15.09 11.27
CA GLY A 39 -10.88 14.77 12.29
C GLY A 39 -9.77 13.84 11.80
N GLY A 40 -9.63 13.69 10.48
CA GLY A 40 -8.59 12.84 9.88
C GLY A 40 -8.86 11.34 10.04
N ILE A 41 -10.09 10.94 10.37
CA ILE A 41 -10.47 9.54 10.49
C ILE A 41 -10.80 8.99 9.10
N THR A 42 -10.31 7.80 8.79
CA THR A 42 -10.54 7.14 7.51
C THR A 42 -10.83 5.66 7.75
N THR A 43 -11.88 5.16 7.13
CA THR A 43 -12.30 3.77 7.20
C THR A 43 -12.08 3.09 5.85
N VAL A 44 -11.37 1.98 5.85
CA VAL A 44 -11.20 1.09 4.70
C VAL A 44 -12.28 0.02 4.78
N GLU A 45 -13.08 -0.10 3.72
CA GLU A 45 -14.16 -1.07 3.60
C GLU A 45 -13.84 -2.12 2.54
N LEU A 46 -13.91 -3.39 2.91
CA LEU A 46 -13.55 -4.54 2.08
C LEU A 46 -14.74 -5.51 2.00
N VAL A 47 -14.91 -6.15 0.85
CA VAL A 47 -15.95 -7.17 0.64
C VAL A 47 -15.40 -8.47 0.09
N GLY A 48 -16.00 -9.60 0.46
CA GLY A 48 -15.61 -10.93 0.02
C GLY A 48 -16.22 -12.05 0.86
N ASP A 49 -15.66 -13.26 0.77
CA ASP A 49 -16.05 -14.38 1.63
C ASP A 49 -15.64 -14.12 3.09
N VAL A 50 -16.40 -14.64 4.05
CA VAL A 50 -16.17 -14.43 5.50
C VAL A 50 -14.73 -14.75 5.92
N ALA A 51 -14.20 -15.89 5.44
CA ALA A 51 -12.84 -16.31 5.77
C ALA A 51 -11.78 -15.37 5.16
N ALA A 52 -11.97 -14.97 3.90
CA ALA A 52 -11.08 -14.04 3.21
C ALA A 52 -11.08 -12.66 3.88
N ILE A 53 -12.26 -12.15 4.25
CA ILE A 53 -12.41 -10.87 4.95
C ILE A 53 -11.78 -10.89 6.34
N THR A 54 -11.94 -11.98 7.09
CA THR A 54 -11.30 -12.11 8.40
C THR A 54 -9.78 -12.03 8.26
N ALA A 55 -9.20 -12.78 7.32
CA ALA A 55 -7.76 -12.76 7.06
C ALA A 55 -7.26 -11.38 6.57
N ALA A 56 -8.01 -10.73 5.67
CA ALA A 56 -7.68 -9.41 5.15
C ALA A 56 -7.70 -8.33 6.24
N VAL A 57 -8.75 -8.33 7.08
CA VAL A 57 -8.88 -7.38 8.20
C VAL A 57 -7.77 -7.56 9.21
N ASP A 58 -7.43 -8.80 9.58
CA ASP A 58 -6.33 -9.08 10.51
C ASP A 58 -4.99 -8.57 9.97
N ALA A 59 -4.70 -8.78 8.67
CA ALA A 59 -3.47 -8.29 8.05
C ALA A 59 -3.40 -6.76 8.01
N GLY A 60 -4.47 -6.09 7.58
CA GLY A 60 -4.52 -4.63 7.53
C GLY A 60 -4.49 -4.00 8.93
N LYS A 61 -5.16 -4.61 9.91
CA LYS A 61 -5.12 -4.22 11.32
C LYS A 61 -3.69 -4.22 11.85
N LEU A 62 -2.93 -5.30 11.64
CA LEU A 62 -1.53 -5.41 12.09
C LEU A 62 -0.64 -4.30 11.52
N VAL A 63 -0.85 -3.90 10.27
CA VAL A 63 -0.11 -2.79 9.66
C VAL A 63 -0.51 -1.46 10.28
N ALA A 64 -1.81 -1.20 10.48
CA ALA A 64 -2.28 0.00 11.13
C ALA A 64 -1.82 0.13 12.59
N GLU A 65 -1.73 -1.00 13.33
CA GLU A 65 -1.17 -1.05 14.69
C GLU A 65 0.32 -0.69 14.70
N LYS A 66 1.10 -1.24 13.75
CA LYS A 66 2.53 -0.91 13.62
C LYS A 66 2.79 0.56 13.32
N LEU A 67 1.90 1.19 12.56
CA LEU A 67 1.95 2.62 12.25
C LEU A 67 1.39 3.49 13.39
N GLY A 68 0.84 2.89 14.45
CA GLY A 68 0.26 3.62 15.59
C GLY A 68 -1.00 4.41 15.23
N CYS A 69 -1.70 4.03 14.16
CA CYS A 69 -2.82 4.80 13.63
C CYS A 69 -4.16 4.03 13.67
N LEU A 70 -4.18 2.77 14.10
CA LEU A 70 -5.42 2.00 14.23
C LEU A 70 -6.37 2.65 15.24
N ARG A 71 -7.64 2.84 14.85
CA ARG A 71 -8.74 3.18 15.76
C ARG A 71 -9.60 1.98 16.08
N ALA A 72 -10.07 1.26 15.05
CA ALA A 72 -10.96 0.12 15.20
C ALA A 72 -10.85 -0.81 13.99
N SER A 73 -11.26 -2.07 14.18
CA SER A 73 -11.40 -3.06 13.11
C SER A 73 -12.60 -3.95 13.39
N HIS A 74 -13.37 -4.33 12.37
CA HIS A 74 -14.54 -5.18 12.56
C HIS A 74 -14.90 -5.98 11.31
N VAL A 75 -15.59 -7.11 11.52
CA VAL A 75 -16.07 -7.99 10.45
C VAL A 75 -17.55 -8.27 10.67
N ILE A 76 -18.34 -8.05 9.62
CA ILE A 76 -19.74 -8.45 9.54
C ILE A 76 -19.83 -9.63 8.59
N ALA A 77 -19.94 -10.85 9.13
CA ALA A 77 -19.93 -12.08 8.33
C ALA A 77 -21.08 -12.18 7.33
N ARG A 78 -22.22 -11.53 7.61
CA ARG A 78 -23.37 -11.50 6.72
C ARG A 78 -24.07 -10.16 6.84
N MET A 79 -23.81 -9.28 5.88
CA MET A 79 -24.39 -7.94 5.86
C MET A 79 -25.87 -8.01 5.48
N ASP A 80 -26.75 -7.30 6.19
CA ASP A 80 -28.15 -7.23 5.78
C ASP A 80 -28.30 -6.51 4.42
N ALA A 81 -29.37 -6.82 3.68
CA ALA A 81 -29.62 -6.20 2.37
C ALA A 81 -29.81 -4.68 2.49
N ALA A 82 -30.50 -4.20 3.54
CA ALA A 82 -30.67 -2.76 3.75
C ALA A 82 -29.34 -2.07 4.08
N THR A 83 -28.43 -2.76 4.77
CA THR A 83 -27.08 -2.24 5.04
C THR A 83 -26.24 -2.16 3.78
N GLN A 84 -26.36 -3.12 2.85
CA GLN A 84 -25.67 -3.02 1.55
C GLN A 84 -26.08 -1.76 0.79
N THR A 85 -27.37 -1.40 0.81
CA THR A 85 -27.86 -0.18 0.15
C THR A 85 -27.25 1.08 0.74
N LEU A 86 -26.99 1.11 2.05
CA LEU A 86 -26.34 2.25 2.71
C LEU A 86 -24.88 2.46 2.27
N LEU A 87 -24.17 1.39 1.92
CA LEU A 87 -22.77 1.48 1.49
C LEU A 87 -22.60 1.78 0.00
N LEU A 88 -23.59 1.39 -0.80
CA LEU A 88 -23.61 1.51 -2.26
C LEU A 88 -24.33 2.80 -2.69
N ASP A 89 -23.75 3.97 -2.39
CA ASP A 89 -24.27 5.25 -2.88
C ASP A 89 -23.97 5.45 -4.39
N ASN A 90 -25.03 5.26 -5.19
CA ASN A 90 -25.39 5.82 -6.51
C ASN A 90 -24.40 6.04 -7.70
N GLU A 91 -23.09 5.87 -7.61
CA GLU A 91 -22.21 5.94 -8.79
C GLU A 91 -21.83 4.55 -9.35
N VAL A 92 -21.89 3.49 -8.54
CA VAL A 92 -21.57 2.12 -8.96
C VAL A 92 -22.74 1.44 -9.71
N VAL A 93 -23.97 1.92 -9.53
CA VAL A 93 -25.16 1.37 -10.24
C VAL A 93 -25.11 1.63 -11.75
N LYS A 94 -24.32 2.62 -12.22
CA LYS A 94 -24.13 2.88 -13.65
C LYS A 94 -23.19 1.87 -14.31
N GLU A 95 -22.10 1.48 -13.65
CA GLU A 95 -21.12 0.55 -14.24
C GLU A 95 -21.54 -0.92 -14.11
N VAL A 96 -22.05 -1.35 -12.96
CA VAL A 96 -22.39 -2.78 -12.74
C VAL A 96 -23.59 -3.24 -13.59
N THR A 97 -24.51 -2.32 -13.91
CA THR A 97 -25.66 -2.63 -14.78
C THR A 97 -25.25 -2.70 -16.27
N GLN A 98 -24.15 -2.06 -16.66
CA GLN A 98 -23.65 -2.08 -18.04
C GLN A 98 -22.75 -3.29 -18.35
N SER A 99 -22.06 -3.87 -17.36
CA SER A 99 -21.09 -4.96 -17.62
C SER A 99 -21.69 -6.36 -17.78
N LYS A 100 -23.01 -6.55 -17.59
CA LYS A 100 -23.64 -7.89 -17.58
C LYS A 100 -24.41 -8.26 -18.84
N SER A 101 -24.41 -7.43 -19.88
CA SER A 101 -25.10 -7.73 -21.14
C SER A 101 -24.26 -7.34 -22.35
N VAL A 102 -23.52 -8.33 -22.88
CA VAL A 102 -23.06 -8.46 -24.28
C VAL A 102 -22.06 -7.39 -24.76
N THR A 103 -20.90 -7.78 -25.29
CA THR A 103 -20.60 -7.71 -26.74
C THR A 103 -19.23 -8.33 -27.06
N THR A 104 -19.20 -8.97 -28.22
CA THR A 104 -18.20 -9.77 -28.92
C THR A 104 -16.82 -9.10 -29.09
N GLU A 105 -15.77 -9.94 -29.25
CA GLU A 105 -14.34 -9.60 -29.36
C GLU A 105 -13.97 -8.59 -30.47
N GLU A 106 -14.88 -8.30 -31.39
CA GLU A 106 -14.65 -7.46 -32.57
C GLU A 106 -14.59 -5.95 -32.25
N GLN A 107 -15.14 -5.51 -31.10
CA GLN A 107 -15.15 -4.09 -30.70
C GLN A 107 -13.88 -3.62 -29.97
N LEU A 108 -13.00 -4.51 -29.51
CA LEU A 108 -11.75 -4.13 -28.82
C LEU A 108 -10.66 -3.67 -29.78
N VAL A 109 -10.66 -4.18 -31.02
CA VAL A 109 -9.58 -3.93 -32.00
C VAL A 109 -9.67 -2.51 -32.59
N SER A 110 -10.85 -1.91 -32.64
CA SER A 110 -11.05 -0.56 -33.19
C SER A 110 -10.64 0.54 -32.20
N GLN A 111 -10.80 0.34 -30.88
CA GLN A 111 -10.52 1.36 -29.87
C GLN A 111 -9.01 1.52 -29.55
N VAL A 112 -8.20 0.47 -29.74
CA VAL A 112 -6.75 0.53 -29.51
C VAL A 112 -6.02 1.34 -30.61
N LYS A 113 -6.67 1.61 -31.74
CA LYS A 113 -6.02 2.19 -32.93
C LYS A 113 -5.94 3.73 -32.94
N GLU A 114 -6.69 4.41 -32.08
CA GLU A 114 -6.84 5.88 -32.15
C GLU A 114 -6.17 6.69 -31.02
N LEU A 115 -5.63 6.06 -29.97
CA LEU A 115 -4.90 6.78 -28.92
C LEU A 115 -3.39 6.80 -29.21
N LYS A 116 -2.99 7.66 -30.15
CA LYS A 116 -1.64 8.24 -30.16
C LYS A 116 -1.56 9.29 -29.05
N VAL A 117 -0.83 9.01 -27.98
CA VAL A 117 -0.35 10.04 -27.05
C VAL A 117 1.16 10.07 -27.17
N GLU A 118 1.66 11.27 -27.48
CA GLU A 118 3.05 11.62 -27.71
C GLU A 118 3.90 11.33 -26.45
N ILE A 119 4.97 10.55 -26.64
CA ILE A 119 6.01 10.38 -25.64
C ILE A 119 6.97 11.57 -25.81
N PHE A 120 7.02 12.47 -24.83
CA PHE A 120 8.14 13.39 -24.69
C PHE A 120 9.34 12.61 -24.14
N GLU A 121 10.41 12.51 -24.93
CA GLU A 121 11.71 12.02 -24.47
C GLU A 121 12.35 13.10 -23.58
N GLU A 122 12.53 12.82 -22.28
CA GLU A 122 13.57 13.48 -21.50
C GLU A 122 14.85 12.64 -21.55
N GLU A 123 15.89 13.29 -22.05
CA GLU A 123 17.23 12.79 -22.31
C GLU A 123 17.97 12.47 -20.99
N ILE A 124 18.34 11.19 -20.80
CA ILE A 124 19.20 10.78 -19.68
C ILE A 124 20.62 11.31 -19.96
N ILE A 125 21.00 12.40 -19.29
CA ILE A 125 22.40 12.83 -19.22
C ILE A 125 23.17 11.78 -18.42
N SER A 126 23.94 10.95 -19.14
CA SER A 126 24.96 10.09 -18.57
C SER A 126 26.10 10.95 -18.04
N ASP A 127 26.35 10.96 -16.73
CA ASP A 127 27.69 11.25 -16.25
C ASP A 127 28.12 10.43 -15.03
N SER A 128 29.11 9.59 -15.30
CA SER A 128 30.21 9.07 -14.48
C SER A 128 29.99 8.62 -13.02
N MET A 129 30.26 7.32 -12.81
CA MET A 129 30.62 6.71 -11.52
C MET A 129 31.71 7.51 -10.79
N PRO A 130 31.56 7.83 -9.48
CA PRO A 130 32.69 8.25 -8.69
C PRO A 130 33.63 7.06 -8.40
N LYS A 131 34.87 7.23 -8.87
CA LYS A 131 36.03 6.36 -8.62
C LYS A 131 36.41 6.34 -7.15
N GLU A 132 36.93 5.19 -6.73
CA GLU A 132 37.57 4.91 -5.43
C GLU A 132 38.41 6.08 -4.89
N VAL A 133 38.12 6.49 -3.65
CA VAL A 133 39.00 7.39 -2.89
C VAL A 133 40.08 6.55 -2.20
N LYS A 134 41.28 6.60 -2.76
CA LYS A 134 42.53 6.22 -2.09
C LYS A 134 42.84 7.25 -1.00
N GLN A 135 42.94 6.82 0.25
CA GLN A 135 43.53 7.62 1.32
C GLN A 135 45.05 7.46 1.27
N ASP A 136 45.74 8.42 0.64
CA ASP A 136 47.19 8.60 0.76
C ASP A 136 47.48 10.06 1.11
N ALA A 137 47.60 10.37 2.41
CA ALA A 137 48.26 11.58 2.89
C ALA A 137 49.65 11.20 3.43
N LYS A 138 50.68 11.49 2.66
CA LYS A 138 52.09 11.29 3.03
C LYS A 138 52.55 12.33 4.07
N LYS A 139 53.15 11.78 5.14
CA LYS A 139 54.40 12.18 5.82
C LYS A 139 54.50 13.56 6.49
N GLY A 140 54.36 13.54 7.81
CA GLY A 140 55.15 14.34 8.75
C GLY A 140 55.92 13.39 9.68
N ASN A 141 57.25 13.50 9.70
CA ASN A 141 58.23 12.60 10.29
C ASN A 141 58.46 12.87 11.79
N LYS A 142 58.56 11.84 12.65
CA LYS A 142 59.44 11.82 13.86
C LYS A 142 59.44 10.45 14.59
N THR A 143 60.52 9.70 14.34
CA THR A 143 61.48 9.21 15.36
C THR A 143 60.99 8.37 16.55
N THR A 144 61.24 7.04 16.45
CA THR A 144 61.76 6.08 17.46
C THR A 144 61.58 6.36 18.97
N ASN A 145 61.06 5.39 19.75
CA ASN A 145 61.89 4.43 20.52
C ASN A 145 61.09 3.42 21.37
N LYS A 146 61.53 2.17 21.30
CA LYS A 146 61.74 1.15 22.36
C LYS A 146 60.85 1.10 23.63
N LYS A 147 60.23 -0.08 23.78
CA LYS A 147 60.36 -1.07 24.89
C LYS A 147 59.75 -0.79 26.28
N ASN A 148 59.33 -1.92 26.86
CA ASN A 148 59.20 -2.32 28.28
C ASN A 148 57.82 -2.13 28.92
N ALA A 149 57.14 -3.24 29.25
CA ALA A 149 57.26 -4.06 30.48
C ALA A 149 56.28 -3.54 31.55
N LYS A 150 55.21 -4.29 31.85
CA LYS A 150 55.11 -5.28 32.94
C LYS A 150 54.88 -4.60 34.31
N LYS A 151 53.79 -5.01 34.99
CA LYS A 151 53.52 -4.86 36.45
C LYS A 151 53.20 -3.41 36.89
N ASP A 152 52.36 -3.11 37.89
CA ASP A 152 51.95 -3.79 39.11
C ASP A 152 50.58 -3.26 39.63
N LYS A 153 49.92 -4.13 40.40
CA LYS A 153 49.05 -3.90 41.58
C LYS A 153 48.58 -2.46 41.91
N LYS A 154 47.29 -2.33 42.16
CA LYS A 154 46.79 -2.05 43.51
C LYS A 154 45.40 -2.63 43.72
#